data_AF-A0A1V5TDD9-F1
#
_entry.id   AF-A0A1V5TDD9-F1
#
_cell.length_a   1.000
_cell.length_b   1.000
_cell.length_c   1.000
_cell.angle_alpha   90.00
_cell.angle_beta   90.00
_cell.angle_gamma   90.00
#
_symmetry.space_group_name_H-M   'P 1'
#
loop_
_entity.id
_entity.type
_entity.pdbx_description
1 polymer ?
#
loop_
_entity_poly.entity_id
_entity_poly.type
_entity_poly.pdbx_seq_one_letter_code
_entity_poly.pdbx_strand_id
1 'polypeptide(L)' 'MKNYIEIVRDKTGVVVNRLDVTGKSERSIERCEGGIHINMNHDEFHTRVREYDHEMPKSDEPLEVQK' A
#
# COMPACT_ATOMS: atom_id res chain seq x y z
N MET A 1 -0.87 0.07 16.80
CA MET A 1 -1.36 -0.06 15.43
C MET A 1 -0.28 0.43 14.49
N LYS A 2 0.12 -0.38 13.52
CA LYS A 2 1.16 -0.07 12.54
C LYS A 2 0.52 0.06 11.16
N ASN A 3 1.05 0.92 10.30
CA ASN A 3 0.41 1.29 9.04
C ASN A 3 1.39 1.16 7.86
N TYR A 4 0.89 0.76 6.71
CA TYR A 4 1.67 0.67 5.48
C TYR A 4 0.83 1.07 4.26
N ILE A 5 1.50 1.50 3.19
CA ILE A 5 0.89 1.80 1.90
C ILE A 5 1.17 0.63 0.96
N GLU A 6 0.13 0.06 0.36
CA GLU A 6 0.22 -0.91 -0.72
C GLU A 6 0.14 -0.22 -2.07
N ILE A 7 0.96 -0.65 -3.02
CA ILE A 7 0.78 -0.36 -4.45
C ILE A 7 0.22 -1.63 -5.09
N VAL A 8 -0.94 -1.54 -5.70
CA VAL A 8 -1.71 -2.69 -6.18
C VAL A 8 -1.93 -2.55 -7.68
N ARG A 9 -1.71 -3.64 -8.42
CA ARG A 9 -2.01 -3.72 -9.87
C ARG A 9 -3.50 -3.99 -10.07
N ASP A 10 -4.19 -3.12 -10.78
CA ASP A 10 -5.66 -3.16 -10.94
C ASP A 10 -6.16 -4.46 -11.55
N LYS A 11 -5.50 -4.89 -12.63
CA LYS A 11 -5.94 -6.05 -13.42
C LYS A 11 -5.86 -7.38 -12.66
N THR A 12 -4.97 -7.49 -11.69
CA THR A 12 -4.68 -8.75 -11.01
C THR A 12 -4.92 -8.70 -9.51
N GLY A 13 -5.06 -7.51 -8.92
CA GLY A 13 -5.10 -7.31 -7.47
C GLY A 13 -3.77 -7.61 -6.77
N VAL A 14 -2.69 -7.84 -7.52
CA VAL A 14 -1.37 -8.18 -6.95
C VAL A 14 -0.75 -6.94 -6.32
N VAL A 15 -0.29 -7.08 -5.08
CA VAL A 15 0.52 -6.06 -4.41
C VAL A 15 1.92 -6.11 -5.00
N VAL A 16 2.32 -5.03 -5.66
CA VAL A 16 3.66 -4.94 -6.27
C VAL A 16 4.69 -4.32 -5.34
N ASN A 17 4.24 -3.53 -4.36
CA ASN A 17 5.13 -2.94 -3.36
C ASN A 17 4.37 -2.59 -2.07
N ARG A 18 5.10 -2.55 -0.96
CA ARG A 18 4.63 -2.09 0.34
C ARG A 18 5.61 -1.10 0.94
N LEU A 19 5.10 0.03 1.42
CA LEU A 19 5.88 1.04 2.13
C LEU A 19 5.42 1.10 3.58
N ASP A 20 6.30 0.74 4.51
CA ASP A 20 6.04 0.92 5.94
C ASP A 20 5.98 2.42 6.29
N VAL A 21 4.85 2.84 6.85
CA VAL A 21 4.62 4.21 7.33
C VAL A 21 4.30 4.23 8.83
N THR A 22 4.70 3.19 9.56
CA THR A 22 4.52 3.11 11.01
C THR A 22 5.14 4.30 11.73
N GLY A 23 4.36 4.91 12.63
CA GLY A 23 4.78 6.08 13.39
C GLY A 23 4.82 7.40 12.62
N LYS A 24 4.40 7.41 11.34
CA LYS A 24 4.19 8.64 10.57
C LYS A 24 2.85 9.27 10.95
N SER A 25 2.80 10.60 10.97
CA SER A 25 1.53 11.32 11.08
C SER A 25 0.72 11.19 9.79
N GLU A 26 -0.61 11.38 9.87
CA GLU A 26 -1.51 11.37 8.71
C GLU A 26 -1.00 12.28 7.59
N ARG A 27 -0.65 13.53 7.92
CA ARG A 27 -0.04 14.48 6.96
C ARG A 27 1.23 13.94 6.30
N SER A 28 2.04 13.17 7.02
CA SER A 28 3.24 12.56 6.44
C SER A 28 2.89 11.37 5.56
N ILE A 29 1.86 10.60 5.91
CA ILE A 29 1.34 9.49 5.08
C ILE A 29 0.79 10.05 3.76
N GLU A 30 -0.02 11.11 3.80
CA GLU A 30 -0.53 11.80 2.61
C GLU A 30 0.59 12.30 1.69
N ARG A 31 1.67 12.84 2.27
CA ARG A 31 2.85 13.28 1.48
C ARG A 31 3.58 12.11 0.83
N CYS A 32 3.71 10.99 1.53
CA CYS A 32 4.27 9.77 0.96
C CYS A 32 3.40 9.26 -0.20
N GLU A 33 2.08 9.19 0.01
CA GLU A 33 1.13 8.78 -1.01
C GLU A 33 1.14 9.72 -2.22
N GLY A 34 1.16 11.04 -2.02
CA GLY A 34 1.28 12.02 -3.10
C GLY A 34 2.57 11.85 -3.91
N GLY A 35 3.70 11.56 -3.25
CA GLY A 35 4.95 11.25 -3.93
C GLY A 35 4.89 9.99 -4.80
N ILE A 36 4.17 8.96 -4.32
CA ILE A 36 3.90 7.74 -5.09
C ILE A 36 3.02 8.09 -6.30
N HIS A 37 1.94 8.84 -6.10
CA HIS A 37 0.99 9.21 -7.15
C HIS A 37 1.62 10.01 -8.29
N ILE A 38 2.63 10.85 -8.02
CA ILE A 38 3.33 11.61 -9.06
C ILE A 38 4.00 10.69 -10.10
N ASN A 39 4.49 9.52 -9.68
CA ASN A 39 5.26 8.61 -10.53
C ASN A 39 4.49 7.34 -10.90
N MET A 40 3.26 7.19 -10.42
CA MET A 40 2.46 5.99 -10.62
C MET A 40 1.77 6.01 -11.99
N ASN A 41 1.72 4.85 -12.65
CA ASN A 41 0.84 4.65 -13.79
C ASN A 41 -0.59 4.38 -13.28
N HIS A 42 -1.43 5.42 -13.26
CA HIS A 42 -2.80 5.37 -12.74
C HIS A 42 -3.77 4.51 -13.57
N ASP A 43 -3.40 4.12 -14.79
CA ASP A 43 -4.20 3.18 -15.60
C ASP A 43 -3.98 1.71 -15.22
N GLU A 44 -2.93 1.43 -14.44
CA GLU A 44 -2.49 0.09 -14.11
C GLU A 44 -2.41 -0.16 -12.60
N PHE A 45 -2.20 0.88 -11.80
CA PHE A 45 -1.97 0.78 -10.36
C PHE A 45 -2.76 1.81 -9.55
N HIS A 46 -3.10 1.41 -8.32
CA HIS A 46 -3.61 2.30 -7.28
C HIS A 46 -2.92 2.04 -5.94
N THR A 47 -3.06 2.96 -4.99
CA THR A 47 -2.58 2.82 -3.62
C THR A 47 -3.70 2.45 -2.64
N ARG A 48 -3.34 1.78 -1.54
CA ARG A 48 -4.22 1.56 -0.38
C ARG A 48 -3.42 1.74 0.91
N VAL A 49 -3.98 2.43 1.89
CA VAL A 49 -3.43 2.45 3.25
C VAL A 49 -4.05 1.30 4.04
N ARG A 50 -3.21 0.50 4.69
CA ARG A 50 -3.61 -0.67 5.50
C ARG A 50 -2.97 -0.61 6.87
N GLU A 51 -3.65 -1.23 7.83
CA GLU A 51 -3.20 -1.35 9.22
C GLU A 51 -2.85 -2.80 9.53
N TYR A 52 -1.91 -3.01 10.45
CA TYR A 52 -1.49 -4.33 10.92
C TYR A 52 -1.05 -4.27 12.39
N ASP A 53 -1.20 -5.40 13.08
CA ASP A 53 -0.96 -5.49 14.53
C ASP A 53 0.42 -6.05 14.88
N HIS A 54 0.93 -6.99 14.11
CA HIS A 54 2.13 -7.76 14.48
C HIS A 54 3.25 -7.62 13.44
N GLU A 55 3.11 -8.25 12.28
CA GLU A 55 4.10 -8.28 11.21
C GLU A 55 3.52 -7.75 9.90
N MET A 56 4.33 -7.00 9.16
CA MET A 56 3.94 -6.50 7.84
C MET A 56 3.89 -7.70 6.88
N PRO A 57 2.78 -7.90 6.14
CA PRO A 57 2.67 -9.03 5.23
C PRO A 57 3.75 -8.94 4.14
N LYS A 58 4.22 -10.09 3.64
CA LYS A 58 5.26 -10.19 2.59
C LYS A 58 4.68 -9.89 1.22
N SER A 59 5.39 -9.10 0.41
CA SER A 59 4.91 -8.59 -0.90
C SER A 59 4.37 -9.66 -1.83
N ASP A 60 4.86 -10.89 -1.70
CA ASP A 60 4.66 -11.98 -2.65
C ASP A 60 3.46 -12.87 -2.31
N GLU A 61 2.77 -12.61 -1.19
CA GLU A 61 1.59 -13.37 -0.80
C GLU A 61 0.33 -12.74 -1.43
N PRO A 62 -0.37 -13.46 -2.32
CA PRO A 62 -1.64 -12.97 -2.86
C PRO A 62 -2.63 -12.79 -1.72
N LEU A 63 -3.23 -11.60 -1.64
CA LEU A 63 -4.30 -11.35 -0.69
C LEU A 63 -5.44 -12.32 -1.02
N GLU A 64 -5.82 -13.19 -0.07
CA GLU A 64 -7.08 -13.89 -0.17
C GLU A 64 -8.20 -12.85 -0.31
N VAL A 65 -8.79 -12.80 -1.49
CA VAL A 65 -10.00 -12.01 -1.75
C VAL A 65 -11.09 -12.64 -0.89
N GLN A 66 -11.32 -12.09 0.30
CA GLN A 66 -12.51 -12.41 1.07
C GLN A 66 -13.72 -11.94 0.25
N LYS A 67 -14.47 -12.92 -0.26
CA LYS A 67 -15.71 -12.75 -1.04
C LYS A 67 -16.81 -12.11 -0.21
#